data_AF-A0A7H1DU17-F1
#
_entry.id   AF-A0A7H1DU17-F1
#
_cell.length_a   1.000
_cell.length_b   1.000
_cell.length_c   1.000
_cell.angle_alpha   90.00
_cell.angle_beta   90.00
_cell.angle_gamma   90.00
#
_symmetry.space_group_name_H-M   'P 1'
#
loop_
_entity.id
_entity.type
_entity.pdbx_description
1 polymer ?
#
loop_
_entity_poly.entity_id
_entity_poly.type
_entity_poly.pdbx_seq_one_letter_code
_entity_poly.pdbx_strand_id
1 'polypeptide(L)'
;MKYYIIAGEASGDLHASNLMKSILKKDSTAEFRFWGGDLMADVAGFPPVKHYKDLAFMGFLEVAKNLRTILGNIKFCKKDLADYQPDVLILVDYPGFNLRIAEFAKSLGIKVVYYISPQLWAWKEGRVEKIENFVDEMLVILPFEKEFYKKHHVDAHFVGHPLLDAISDLPQISAEDFKKEHGLNEKEIIALLPGSREQEVEKMLALMLSVRPFFENYQFVIAGAPSLTKEFYSKFVDDDVHFVSNKTYDLLRCSSAALVTSGTATLETALLNIPEVVCYRSSRISYEIGKRVVKNIKFISLVNLIMDREVVTELIQKDLNTENLVKELQQILEGEKREKILQDFELLREKLGGKGASDHAAEIIVKS
;
A
#
# COMPACT_ATOMS: atom_id res chain seq x y z
N MET A 1 26.81 3.36 -11.24
CA MET A 1 26.84 2.04 -10.57
C MET A 1 25.82 1.10 -11.23
N LYS A 2 25.96 -0.21 -11.04
CA LYS A 2 24.98 -1.22 -11.45
C LYS A 2 24.05 -1.56 -10.29
N TYR A 3 22.75 -1.36 -10.50
CA TYR A 3 21.72 -1.63 -9.51
C TYR A 3 20.85 -2.79 -9.94
N TYR A 4 20.64 -3.74 -9.03
CA TYR A 4 19.65 -4.80 -9.21
C TYR A 4 18.46 -4.55 -8.28
N ILE A 5 17.25 -4.38 -8.81
CA ILE A 5 16.07 -4.03 -8.01
C ILE A 5 15.02 -5.16 -8.08
N ILE A 6 14.44 -5.54 -6.95
CA ILE A 6 13.42 -6.60 -6.91
C ILE A 6 12.15 -6.10 -6.23
N ALA A 7 11.12 -5.85 -7.05
CA ALA A 7 9.73 -5.61 -6.64
C ALA A 7 8.83 -6.77 -7.06
N GLY A 8 8.06 -7.32 -6.12
CA GLY A 8 7.21 -8.50 -6.33
C GLY A 8 5.73 -8.22 -6.61
N GLU A 9 5.31 -6.95 -6.58
CA GLU A 9 3.91 -6.53 -6.67
C GLU A 9 3.79 -5.10 -7.22
N ALA A 10 2.56 -4.67 -7.53
CA ALA A 10 2.28 -3.36 -8.14
C ALA A 10 2.68 -2.16 -7.26
N SER A 11 2.45 -2.22 -5.95
CA SER A 11 2.91 -1.23 -4.96
C SER A 11 4.44 -1.13 -4.95
N GLY A 12 5.12 -2.28 -4.96
CA GLY A 12 6.58 -2.34 -5.07
C GLY A 12 7.10 -1.71 -6.35
N ASP A 13 6.47 -1.99 -7.50
CA ASP A 13 6.81 -1.40 -8.81
C ASP A 13 6.69 0.14 -8.79
N LEU A 14 5.60 0.67 -8.22
CA LEU A 14 5.41 2.10 -8.03
C LEU A 14 6.53 2.71 -7.19
N HIS A 15 6.79 2.15 -6.00
CA HIS A 15 7.80 2.70 -5.09
C HIS A 15 9.22 2.60 -5.65
N ALA A 16 9.54 1.47 -6.29
CA ALA A 16 10.82 1.26 -6.94
C ALA A 16 11.03 2.19 -8.14
N SER A 17 9.98 2.46 -8.94
CA SER A 17 10.07 3.40 -10.06
C SER A 17 10.40 4.82 -9.61
N ASN A 18 9.80 5.27 -8.50
CA ASN A 18 10.12 6.58 -7.92
C ASN A 18 11.54 6.63 -7.36
N LEU A 19 11.98 5.55 -6.70
CA LEU A 19 13.37 5.42 -6.28
C LEU A 19 14.34 5.44 -7.48
N MET A 20 14.05 4.76 -8.58
CA MET A 20 14.89 4.77 -9.79
C MET A 20 15.02 6.19 -10.36
N LYS A 21 13.92 6.95 -10.44
CA LYS A 21 13.96 8.37 -10.84
C LYS A 21 14.86 9.18 -9.91
N SER A 22 14.77 8.96 -8.60
CA SER A 22 15.61 9.63 -7.61
C SER A 22 17.09 9.22 -7.67
N ILE A 23 17.38 7.94 -7.95
CA ILE A 23 18.75 7.44 -8.18
C ILE A 23 19.34 8.11 -9.41
N LEU A 24 18.61 8.20 -10.54
CA LEU A 24 19.09 8.84 -11.77
C LEU A 24 19.46 10.32 -11.58
N LYS A 25 18.81 11.02 -10.64
CA LYS A 25 19.18 12.40 -10.28
C LYS A 25 20.55 12.48 -9.58
N LYS A 26 20.99 11.41 -8.91
CA LYS A 26 22.22 11.37 -8.08
C LYS A 26 23.35 10.56 -8.71
N ASP A 27 23.02 9.54 -9.49
CA ASP A 27 23.90 8.73 -10.33
C ASP A 27 23.34 8.74 -11.76
N SER A 28 23.75 9.73 -12.55
CA SER A 28 23.29 9.89 -13.94
C SER A 28 23.78 8.78 -14.88
N THR A 29 24.68 7.91 -14.40
CA THR A 29 25.23 6.76 -15.12
C THR A 29 24.71 5.44 -14.57
N ALA A 30 23.62 5.47 -13.78
CA ALA A 30 23.04 4.28 -13.19
C ALA A 30 22.61 3.28 -14.27
N GLU A 31 23.07 2.04 -14.13
CA GLU A 31 22.60 0.90 -14.93
C GLU A 31 21.62 0.10 -14.10
N PHE A 32 20.42 -0.14 -14.63
CA PHE A 32 19.39 -0.91 -13.93
C PHE A 32 19.26 -2.32 -14.49
N ARG A 33 19.01 -3.27 -13.59
CA ARG A 33 18.44 -4.57 -13.90
C ARG A 33 17.37 -4.86 -12.85
N PHE A 34 16.19 -5.32 -13.24
CA PHE A 34 15.11 -5.38 -12.26
C PHE A 34 14.03 -6.42 -12.52
N TRP A 35 13.40 -6.83 -11.42
CA TRP A 35 12.10 -7.49 -11.38
C TRP A 35 11.11 -6.44 -10.91
N GLY A 36 9.99 -6.31 -11.61
CA GLY A 36 9.06 -5.21 -11.38
C GLY A 36 7.93 -5.23 -12.40
N GLY A 37 7.46 -4.07 -12.82
CA GLY A 37 6.40 -3.95 -13.81
C GLY A 37 6.60 -2.77 -14.74
N ASP A 38 5.47 -2.30 -15.25
CA ASP A 38 5.40 -1.29 -16.30
C ASP A 38 5.98 0.06 -15.82
N LEU A 39 5.80 0.44 -14.54
CA LEU A 39 6.30 1.73 -14.04
C LEU A 39 7.83 1.78 -13.96
N MET A 40 8.47 0.70 -13.50
CA MET A 40 9.94 0.60 -13.53
C MET A 40 10.47 0.51 -14.96
N ALA A 41 9.74 -0.17 -15.86
CA ALA A 41 10.10 -0.27 -17.27
C ALA A 41 10.09 1.10 -17.96
N ASP A 42 9.09 1.94 -17.68
CA ASP A 42 9.00 3.31 -18.21
C ASP A 42 10.21 4.16 -17.80
N VAL A 43 10.72 3.99 -16.58
CA VAL A 43 11.92 4.71 -16.09
C VAL A 43 13.20 4.15 -16.71
N ALA A 44 13.30 2.83 -16.85
CA ALA A 44 14.48 2.17 -17.40
C ALA A 44 14.60 2.29 -18.93
N GLY A 45 13.48 2.43 -19.64
CA GLY A 45 13.41 2.37 -21.10
C GLY A 45 13.50 0.96 -21.69
N PHE A 46 13.37 -0.09 -20.87
CA PHE A 46 13.39 -1.49 -21.29
C PHE A 46 12.58 -2.38 -20.31
N PRO A 47 12.09 -3.55 -20.75
CA PRO A 47 11.23 -4.40 -19.92
C PRO A 47 11.97 -5.05 -18.74
N PRO A 48 11.25 -5.45 -17.67
CA PRO A 48 11.85 -6.14 -16.53
C PRO A 48 12.39 -7.52 -16.92
N VAL A 49 13.34 -8.02 -16.15
CA VAL A 49 13.80 -9.43 -16.19
C VAL A 49 12.64 -10.38 -15.90
N LYS A 50 11.74 -9.99 -14.99
CA LYS A 50 10.52 -10.70 -14.68
C LYS A 50 9.43 -9.73 -14.25
N HIS A 51 8.25 -9.84 -14.85
CA HIS A 51 7.11 -9.00 -14.51
C HIS A 51 6.42 -9.53 -13.23
N TYR A 52 6.00 -8.66 -12.30
CA TYR A 52 5.37 -9.07 -11.03
C TYR A 52 4.08 -9.89 -11.22
N LYS A 53 3.32 -9.63 -12.29
CA LYS A 53 2.15 -10.43 -12.71
C LYS A 53 2.49 -11.92 -12.90
N ASP A 54 3.73 -12.26 -13.26
CA ASP A 54 4.19 -13.65 -13.38
C ASP A 54 4.57 -14.29 -12.03
N LEU A 55 4.56 -13.51 -10.95
CA LEU A 55 4.96 -13.91 -9.59
C LEU A 55 3.77 -14.01 -8.63
N ALA A 56 2.64 -13.40 -8.98
CA ALA A 56 1.47 -13.26 -8.11
C ALA A 56 0.74 -14.60 -7.91
N PHE A 57 1.12 -15.34 -6.86
CA PHE A 57 0.36 -16.48 -6.36
C PHE A 57 -0.22 -16.11 -4.99
N MET A 58 -1.54 -15.98 -4.85
CA MET A 58 -2.18 -15.49 -3.61
C MET A 58 -3.01 -16.59 -2.95
N GLY A 59 -2.51 -17.15 -1.85
CA GLY A 59 -3.23 -18.09 -0.98
C GLY A 59 -2.45 -19.37 -0.72
N PHE A 60 -2.69 -20.02 0.43
CA PHE A 60 -1.88 -21.17 0.87
C PHE A 60 -1.91 -22.34 -0.13
N LEU A 61 -3.08 -22.63 -0.72
CA LEU A 61 -3.27 -23.68 -1.73
C LEU A 61 -2.62 -23.32 -3.07
N GLU A 62 -2.72 -22.06 -3.51
CA GLU A 62 -2.07 -21.59 -4.73
C GLU A 62 -0.55 -21.56 -4.59
N VAL A 63 -0.03 -21.12 -3.44
CA VAL A 63 1.40 -21.14 -3.12
C VAL A 63 1.95 -22.57 -3.09
N ALA A 64 1.22 -23.52 -2.50
CA ALA A 64 1.62 -24.93 -2.49
C ALA A 64 1.66 -25.53 -3.90
N LYS A 65 0.65 -25.25 -4.74
CA LYS A 65 0.61 -25.70 -6.15
C LYS A 65 1.74 -25.07 -6.98
N ASN A 66 2.11 -23.83 -6.68
CA ASN A 66 3.12 -23.08 -7.42
C ASN A 66 4.53 -23.11 -6.78
N LEU A 67 4.76 -23.98 -5.78
CA LEU A 67 6.04 -24.06 -5.09
C LEU A 67 7.22 -24.34 -6.05
N ARG A 68 7.01 -25.19 -7.06
CA ARG A 68 8.03 -25.47 -8.10
C ARG A 68 8.40 -24.20 -8.88
N THR A 69 7.40 -23.41 -9.25
CA THR A 69 7.59 -22.14 -9.96
C THR A 69 8.33 -21.13 -9.08
N ILE A 70 7.96 -21.03 -7.79
CA ILE A 70 8.64 -20.15 -6.83
C ILE A 70 10.11 -20.52 -6.69
N LEU A 71 10.42 -21.81 -6.51
CA LEU A 71 11.80 -22.30 -6.43
C LEU A 71 12.57 -22.09 -7.73
N GLY A 72 11.91 -22.26 -8.89
CA GLY A 72 12.45 -21.95 -10.20
C GLY A 72 12.84 -20.48 -10.35
N ASN A 73 11.95 -19.57 -9.93
CA ASN A 73 12.21 -18.12 -9.93
C ASN A 73 13.36 -17.74 -9.01
N ILE A 74 13.45 -18.34 -7.82
CA ILE A 74 14.60 -18.11 -6.92
C ILE A 74 15.90 -18.57 -7.59
N LYS A 75 15.91 -19.77 -8.18
CA LYS A 75 17.11 -20.29 -8.87
C LYS A 75 17.52 -19.40 -10.03
N PHE A 76 16.56 -18.95 -10.83
CA PHE A 76 16.78 -18.04 -11.94
C PHE A 76 17.34 -16.70 -11.47
N CYS A 77 16.72 -16.07 -10.46
CA CYS A 77 17.20 -14.81 -9.89
C CYS A 77 18.62 -14.92 -9.34
N LYS A 78 18.95 -16.00 -8.61
CA LYS A 78 20.31 -16.24 -8.11
C LYS A 78 21.34 -16.33 -9.24
N LYS A 79 21.01 -17.06 -10.32
CA LYS A 79 21.90 -17.14 -11.49
C LYS A 79 22.06 -15.77 -12.13
N ASP A 80 20.96 -15.07 -12.35
CA ASP A 80 20.94 -13.77 -13.01
C ASP A 80 21.72 -12.71 -12.22
N LEU A 81 21.60 -12.73 -10.89
CA LEU A 81 22.37 -11.88 -9.98
C LEU A 81 23.88 -12.19 -10.05
N ALA A 82 24.24 -13.48 -10.08
CA ALA A 82 25.63 -13.93 -10.17
C ALA A 82 26.26 -13.60 -11.54
N ASP A 83 25.47 -13.62 -12.61
CA ASP A 83 25.92 -13.28 -13.96
C ASP A 83 26.05 -11.75 -14.13
N TYR A 84 25.12 -10.97 -13.55
CA TYR A 84 25.11 -9.51 -13.68
C TYR A 84 26.11 -8.78 -12.77
N GLN A 85 26.37 -9.32 -11.57
CA GLN A 85 27.27 -8.74 -10.55
C GLN A 85 26.99 -7.24 -10.30
N PRO A 86 25.81 -6.89 -9.75
CA PRO A 86 25.51 -5.50 -9.42
C PRO A 86 26.38 -5.00 -8.26
N ASP A 87 26.61 -3.69 -8.22
CA ASP A 87 27.23 -3.02 -7.07
C ASP A 87 26.27 -3.05 -5.87
N VAL A 88 24.98 -2.84 -6.12
CA VAL A 88 23.93 -2.80 -5.08
C VAL A 88 22.70 -3.60 -5.49
N LEU A 89 22.24 -4.47 -4.59
CA LEU A 89 20.94 -5.14 -4.66
C LEU A 89 19.94 -4.40 -3.78
N ILE A 90 18.86 -3.89 -4.38
CA ILE A 90 17.77 -3.18 -3.70
C ILE A 90 16.54 -4.09 -3.66
N LEU A 91 16.13 -4.46 -2.46
CA LEU A 91 14.99 -5.33 -2.20
C LEU A 91 13.80 -4.47 -1.78
N VAL A 92 12.69 -4.54 -2.53
CA VAL A 92 11.49 -3.73 -2.25
C VAL A 92 10.37 -4.62 -1.73
N ASP A 93 10.06 -4.48 -0.42
CA ASP A 93 9.11 -5.34 0.31
C ASP A 93 9.32 -6.84 -0.01
N TYR A 94 8.25 -7.62 -0.23
CA TYR A 94 8.23 -8.99 -0.72
C TYR A 94 9.16 -9.99 0.04
N PRO A 95 9.06 -10.09 1.38
CA PRO A 95 10.04 -10.75 2.24
C PRO A 95 10.19 -12.25 2.04
N GLY A 96 9.16 -12.92 1.52
CA GLY A 96 9.22 -14.36 1.26
C GLY A 96 10.29 -14.72 0.23
N PHE A 97 10.46 -13.87 -0.77
CA PHE A 97 11.44 -14.02 -1.84
C PHE A 97 12.72 -13.25 -1.52
N ASN A 98 12.59 -11.97 -1.18
CA ASN A 98 13.72 -11.05 -1.04
C ASN A 98 14.72 -11.46 0.04
N LEU A 99 14.28 -11.96 1.20
CA LEU A 99 15.22 -12.44 2.24
C LEU A 99 16.04 -13.67 1.82
N ARG A 100 15.55 -14.50 0.89
CA ARG A 100 16.31 -15.64 0.35
C ARG A 100 17.34 -15.20 -0.70
N ILE A 101 17.07 -14.09 -1.39
CA ILE A 101 18.01 -13.49 -2.33
C ILE A 101 19.07 -12.70 -1.57
N ALA A 102 18.71 -11.96 -0.51
CA ALA A 102 19.64 -11.27 0.39
C ALA A 102 20.75 -12.20 0.90
N GLU A 103 20.35 -13.35 1.47
CA GLU A 103 21.26 -14.38 1.98
C GLU A 103 22.25 -14.88 0.91
N PHE A 104 21.81 -15.02 -0.34
CA PHE A 104 22.67 -15.42 -1.44
C PHE A 104 23.57 -14.28 -1.96
N ALA A 105 23.03 -13.06 -2.06
CA ALA A 105 23.77 -11.88 -2.48
C ALA A 105 24.97 -11.62 -1.56
N LYS A 106 24.79 -11.82 -0.25
CA LYS A 106 25.88 -11.76 0.73
C LYS A 106 27.01 -12.74 0.45
N SER A 107 26.71 -13.96 0.01
CA SER A 107 27.76 -14.93 -0.36
C SER A 107 28.60 -14.50 -1.57
N LEU A 108 28.09 -13.55 -2.37
CA LEU A 108 28.78 -12.97 -3.52
C LEU A 108 29.49 -11.64 -3.18
N GLY A 109 29.38 -11.15 -1.95
CA GLY A 109 29.91 -9.84 -1.56
C GLY A 109 29.13 -8.65 -2.12
N ILE A 110 27.91 -8.85 -2.61
CA ILE A 110 27.04 -7.79 -3.12
C ILE A 110 26.44 -7.02 -1.94
N LYS A 111 26.45 -5.68 -2.01
CA LYS A 111 25.78 -4.84 -1.01
C LYS A 111 24.26 -4.99 -1.12
N VAL A 112 23.59 -5.22 0.00
CA VAL A 112 22.14 -5.46 0.07
C VAL A 112 21.47 -4.32 0.82
N VAL A 113 20.66 -3.56 0.10
CA VAL A 113 19.78 -2.53 0.68
C VAL A 113 18.35 -3.06 0.68
N TYR A 114 17.68 -2.99 1.82
CA TYR A 114 16.27 -3.34 1.92
C TYR A 114 15.45 -2.07 2.03
N TYR A 115 14.68 -1.78 0.99
CA TYR A 115 13.79 -0.63 0.90
C TYR A 115 12.34 -1.05 1.15
N ILE A 116 11.65 -0.33 2.02
CA ILE A 116 10.31 -0.66 2.50
C ILE A 116 10.34 -1.96 3.30
N SER A 117 10.36 -1.76 4.61
CA SER A 117 10.30 -2.82 5.60
C SER A 117 9.12 -3.76 5.35
N PRO A 118 9.36 -5.08 5.25
CA PRO A 118 8.27 -6.02 5.38
C PRO A 118 7.73 -5.84 6.80
N GLN A 119 6.41 -5.70 6.99
CA GLN A 119 5.78 -5.40 8.29
C GLN A 119 5.98 -6.52 9.35
N LEU A 120 7.22 -6.84 9.72
CA LEU A 120 7.61 -8.00 10.54
C LEU A 120 7.14 -7.83 11.97
N TRP A 121 7.09 -6.58 12.44
CA TRP A 121 6.50 -6.17 13.72
C TRP A 121 5.07 -6.65 13.90
N ALA A 122 4.33 -6.91 12.81
CA ALA A 122 2.95 -7.36 12.89
C ALA A 122 2.80 -8.88 13.04
N TRP A 123 3.72 -9.72 12.53
CA TRP A 123 3.43 -11.16 12.41
C TRP A 123 4.63 -12.12 12.32
N LYS A 124 5.88 -11.65 12.15
CA LYS A 124 7.06 -12.51 11.94
C LYS A 124 8.38 -11.91 12.44
N GLU A 125 8.42 -11.47 13.69
CA GLU A 125 9.64 -10.93 14.32
C GLU A 125 10.86 -11.87 14.20
N GLY A 126 10.67 -13.19 14.19
CA GLY A 126 11.76 -14.16 13.97
C GLY A 126 12.47 -14.06 12.62
N ARG A 127 11.97 -13.26 11.67
CA ARG A 127 12.68 -12.95 10.41
C ARG A 127 13.63 -11.77 10.53
N VAL A 128 13.58 -11.00 11.63
CA VAL A 128 14.47 -9.86 11.83
C VAL A 128 15.93 -10.32 11.92
N GLU A 129 16.18 -11.51 12.46
CA GLU A 129 17.52 -12.13 12.49
C GLU A 129 18.11 -12.32 11.07
N LYS A 130 17.27 -12.57 10.05
CA LYS A 130 17.75 -12.60 8.66
C LYS A 130 18.09 -11.22 8.13
N ILE A 131 17.37 -10.18 8.57
CA ILE A 131 17.67 -8.80 8.17
C ILE A 131 19.01 -8.41 8.78
N GLU A 132 19.18 -8.61 10.09
CA GLU A 132 20.43 -8.34 10.81
C GLU A 132 21.64 -9.02 10.16
N ASN A 133 21.50 -10.27 9.73
CA ASN A 133 22.61 -11.02 9.14
C ASN A 133 22.89 -10.70 7.66
N PHE A 134 21.88 -10.28 6.89
CA PHE A 134 21.97 -10.27 5.42
C PHE A 134 21.64 -8.94 4.74
N VAL A 135 21.26 -7.91 5.48
CA VAL A 135 20.96 -6.57 4.96
C VAL A 135 22.01 -5.59 5.47
N ASP A 136 22.63 -4.83 4.57
CA ASP A 136 23.59 -3.77 4.92
C ASP A 136 22.89 -2.50 5.36
N GLU A 137 21.86 -2.08 4.62
CA GLU A 137 21.11 -0.85 4.87
C GLU A 137 19.62 -1.16 4.96
N MET A 138 18.99 -0.83 6.08
CA MET A 138 17.56 -1.01 6.28
C MET A 138 16.83 0.33 6.14
N LEU A 139 16.07 0.52 5.06
CA LEU A 139 15.31 1.74 4.80
C LEU A 139 13.82 1.51 5.08
N VAL A 140 13.30 2.22 6.08
CA VAL A 140 11.94 2.05 6.60
C VAL A 140 11.07 3.27 6.29
N ILE A 141 9.77 3.03 6.08
CA ILE A 141 8.82 4.06 5.62
C ILE A 141 7.75 4.40 6.66
N LEU A 142 7.68 3.63 7.76
CA LEU A 142 6.83 3.96 8.90
C LEU A 142 7.72 4.44 10.06
N PRO A 143 7.37 5.54 10.73
CA PRO A 143 8.25 6.17 11.71
C PRO A 143 8.56 5.26 12.91
N PHE A 144 7.61 4.42 13.32
CA PHE A 144 7.79 3.50 14.45
C PHE A 144 8.67 2.28 14.11
N GLU A 145 8.90 1.98 12.83
CA GLU A 145 9.72 0.83 12.43
C GLU A 145 11.18 1.02 12.83
N LYS A 146 11.65 2.27 12.88
CA LYS A 146 13.01 2.58 13.36
C LYS A 146 13.24 2.08 14.78
N GLU A 147 12.30 2.34 15.69
CA GLU A 147 12.39 1.87 17.08
C GLU A 147 12.16 0.37 17.20
N PHE A 148 11.38 -0.24 16.30
CA PHE A 148 11.26 -1.70 16.21
C PHE A 148 12.60 -2.34 15.85
N TYR A 149 13.23 -1.93 14.75
CA TYR A 149 14.52 -2.49 14.30
C TYR A 149 15.65 -2.25 15.30
N LYS A 150 15.67 -1.08 15.94
CA LYS A 150 16.64 -0.76 17.00
C LYS A 150 16.58 -1.74 18.18
N LYS A 151 15.39 -2.22 18.57
CA LYS A 151 15.24 -3.25 19.62
C LYS A 151 15.83 -4.60 19.22
N HIS A 152 16.00 -4.83 17.92
CA HIS A 152 16.60 -6.03 17.35
C HIS A 152 18.00 -5.78 16.79
N HIS A 153 18.69 -4.72 17.24
CA HIS A 153 20.07 -4.41 16.87
C HIS A 153 20.31 -4.15 15.37
N VAL A 154 19.25 -3.83 14.62
CA VAL A 154 19.35 -3.40 13.21
C VAL A 154 19.28 -1.87 13.18
N ASP A 155 20.30 -1.24 12.59
CA ASP A 155 20.25 0.20 12.32
C ASP A 155 19.37 0.45 11.09
N ALA A 156 18.34 1.28 11.27
CA ALA A 156 17.32 1.53 10.27
C ALA A 156 17.13 3.01 10.03
N HIS A 157 17.10 3.38 8.76
CA HIS A 157 16.89 4.74 8.29
C HIS A 157 15.42 4.95 7.98
N PHE A 158 14.75 5.78 8.76
CA PHE A 158 13.44 6.29 8.38
C PHE A 158 13.62 7.32 7.26
N VAL A 159 13.22 6.96 6.04
CA VAL A 159 13.40 7.80 4.85
C VAL A 159 12.20 8.69 4.56
N GLY A 160 11.09 8.45 5.24
CA GLY A 160 9.78 9.04 4.94
C GLY A 160 8.90 8.08 4.14
N HIS A 161 7.63 8.44 3.93
CA HIS A 161 6.68 7.58 3.23
C HIS A 161 6.51 7.97 1.76
N PRO A 162 6.86 7.09 0.79
CA PRO A 162 6.89 7.43 -0.65
C PRO A 162 5.53 7.80 -1.25
N LEU A 163 4.44 7.45 -0.56
CA LEU A 163 3.09 7.86 -0.95
C LEU A 163 2.90 9.39 -0.94
N LEU A 164 3.62 10.12 -0.08
CA LEU A 164 3.58 11.59 -0.07
C LEU A 164 4.15 12.18 -1.36
N ASP A 165 5.20 11.56 -1.92
CA ASP A 165 5.76 11.94 -3.21
C ASP A 165 4.73 11.69 -4.32
N ALA A 166 4.12 10.49 -4.34
CA ALA A 166 3.15 10.11 -5.36
C ALA A 166 1.89 11.00 -5.38
N ILE A 167 1.38 11.41 -4.21
CA ILE A 167 0.20 12.28 -4.11
C ILE A 167 0.53 13.73 -4.50
N SER A 168 1.76 14.16 -4.23
CA SER A 168 2.22 15.53 -4.50
C SER A 168 2.28 15.89 -5.97
N ASP A 169 2.50 14.89 -6.83
CA ASP A 169 2.66 15.07 -8.27
C ASP A 169 1.33 14.89 -9.03
N LEU A 170 0.21 14.69 -8.32
CA LEU A 170 -1.09 14.52 -8.95
C LEU A 170 -1.55 15.81 -9.64
N PRO A 171 -2.12 15.72 -10.86
CA PRO A 171 -2.65 16.87 -11.56
C PRO A 171 -3.81 17.50 -10.80
N GLN A 172 -4.11 18.77 -11.08
CA GLN A 172 -5.33 19.39 -10.57
C GLN A 172 -6.56 18.69 -11.15
N ILE A 173 -7.61 18.56 -10.33
CA ILE A 173 -8.86 17.91 -10.72
C ILE A 173 -10.04 18.78 -10.28
N SER A 174 -11.03 18.89 -11.16
CA SER A 174 -12.32 19.50 -10.86
C SER A 174 -13.34 18.41 -10.55
N ALA A 175 -14.06 18.53 -9.43
CA ALA A 175 -15.12 17.59 -9.08
C ALA A 175 -16.26 17.60 -10.12
N GLU A 176 -16.56 18.75 -10.71
CA GLU A 176 -17.57 18.90 -11.76
C GLU A 176 -17.14 18.16 -13.04
N ASP A 177 -15.89 18.35 -13.47
CA ASP A 177 -15.36 17.67 -14.66
C ASP A 177 -15.27 16.15 -14.44
N PHE A 178 -14.85 15.72 -13.24
CA PHE A 178 -14.81 14.31 -12.87
C PHE A 178 -16.20 13.68 -12.89
N LYS A 179 -17.21 14.36 -12.32
CA LYS A 179 -18.60 13.92 -12.36
C LYS A 179 -19.08 13.76 -13.81
N LYS A 180 -18.82 14.76 -14.65
CA LYS A 180 -19.21 14.75 -16.07
C LYS A 180 -18.51 13.66 -16.88
N GLU A 181 -17.20 13.48 -16.70
CA GLU A 181 -16.39 12.45 -17.40
C GLU A 181 -16.92 11.04 -17.11
N HIS A 182 -17.35 10.80 -15.87
CA HIS A 182 -17.77 9.48 -15.41
C HIS A 182 -19.28 9.27 -15.37
N GLY A 183 -20.08 10.25 -15.84
CA GLY A 183 -21.55 10.14 -15.86
C GLY A 183 -22.16 10.03 -14.47
N LEU A 184 -21.54 10.69 -13.49
CA LEU A 184 -22.03 10.81 -12.12
C LEU A 184 -23.13 11.88 -12.06
N ASN A 185 -23.96 11.83 -11.02
CA ASN A 185 -24.98 12.85 -10.80
C ASN A 185 -24.39 14.10 -10.09
N GLU A 186 -25.21 15.10 -9.78
CA GLU A 186 -24.71 16.38 -9.22
C GLU A 186 -24.46 16.32 -7.70
N LYS A 187 -24.94 15.29 -6.99
CA LYS A 187 -24.84 15.18 -5.53
C LYS A 187 -23.40 15.13 -5.05
N GLU A 188 -23.16 15.41 -3.77
CA GLU A 188 -21.85 15.21 -3.16
C GLU A 188 -21.50 13.72 -3.12
N ILE A 189 -20.20 13.41 -3.23
CA ILE A 189 -19.74 12.03 -3.37
C ILE A 189 -19.31 11.44 -2.02
N ILE A 190 -19.78 10.23 -1.74
CA ILE A 190 -19.20 9.34 -0.72
C ILE A 190 -18.50 8.18 -1.44
N ALA A 191 -17.18 8.07 -1.27
CA ALA A 191 -16.39 7.03 -1.90
C ALA A 191 -16.51 5.70 -1.15
N LEU A 192 -16.62 4.60 -1.92
CA LEU A 192 -16.63 3.24 -1.39
C LEU A 192 -15.40 2.49 -1.89
N LEU A 193 -14.53 2.07 -0.96
CA LEU A 193 -13.32 1.29 -1.25
C LEU A 193 -13.47 -0.11 -0.62
N PRO A 194 -14.20 -1.05 -1.28
CA PRO A 194 -14.65 -2.30 -0.69
C PRO A 194 -13.59 -3.41 -0.63
N GLY A 195 -12.37 -3.14 -1.10
CA GLY A 195 -11.26 -4.10 -1.18
C GLY A 195 -11.11 -4.70 -2.57
N SER A 196 -10.28 -5.74 -2.70
CA SER A 196 -9.85 -6.29 -4.00
C SER A 196 -10.32 -7.72 -4.28
N ARG A 197 -10.79 -8.44 -3.27
CA ARG A 197 -11.17 -9.85 -3.37
C ARG A 197 -12.67 -10.00 -3.55
N GLU A 198 -13.09 -10.61 -4.66
CA GLU A 198 -14.49 -10.71 -5.09
C GLU A 198 -15.48 -11.06 -3.95
N GLN A 199 -15.23 -12.16 -3.23
CA GLN A 199 -16.12 -12.64 -2.15
C GLN A 199 -16.18 -11.69 -0.94
N GLU A 200 -15.09 -10.96 -0.67
CA GLU A 200 -15.01 -9.99 0.41
C GLU A 200 -15.73 -8.69 -0.01
N VAL A 201 -15.52 -8.28 -1.27
CA VAL A 201 -16.11 -7.06 -1.86
C VAL A 201 -17.63 -7.11 -1.88
N GLU A 202 -18.24 -8.23 -2.28
CA GLU A 202 -19.71 -8.32 -2.35
C GLU A 202 -20.38 -8.09 -0.99
N LYS A 203 -19.86 -8.74 0.06
CA LYS A 203 -20.38 -8.59 1.43
C LYS A 203 -20.11 -7.20 1.99
N MET A 204 -18.96 -6.62 1.63
CA MET A 204 -18.57 -5.29 2.07
C MET A 204 -19.45 -4.22 1.43
N LEU A 205 -19.65 -4.28 0.11
CA LEU A 205 -20.52 -3.36 -0.62
C LEU A 205 -21.95 -3.40 -0.10
N ALA A 206 -22.50 -4.59 0.17
CA ALA A 206 -23.84 -4.71 0.75
C ALA A 206 -23.98 -3.97 2.09
N LEU A 207 -22.95 -4.01 2.95
CA LEU A 207 -22.93 -3.25 4.20
C LEU A 207 -22.71 -1.75 3.98
N MET A 208 -21.72 -1.37 3.17
CA MET A 208 -21.42 0.03 2.88
C MET A 208 -22.63 0.74 2.25
N LEU A 209 -23.31 0.11 1.30
CA LEU A 209 -24.50 0.66 0.63
C LEU A 209 -25.76 0.62 1.50
N SER A 210 -25.75 -0.08 2.64
CA SER A 210 -26.90 -0.09 3.56
C SER A 210 -27.17 1.28 4.21
N VAL A 211 -26.20 2.20 4.18
CA VAL A 211 -26.35 3.56 4.71
C VAL A 211 -27.09 4.50 3.77
N ARG A 212 -27.24 4.14 2.48
CA ARG A 212 -27.81 5.02 1.44
C ARG A 212 -29.12 5.73 1.84
N PRO A 213 -30.10 5.05 2.46
CA PRO A 213 -31.37 5.71 2.84
C PRO A 213 -31.21 6.84 3.86
N PHE A 214 -30.06 6.95 4.53
CA PHE A 214 -29.77 7.99 5.53
C PHE A 214 -28.98 9.17 4.95
N PHE A 215 -28.54 9.09 3.69
CA PHE A 215 -27.69 10.07 3.03
C PHE A 215 -28.20 10.42 1.62
N GLU A 216 -29.50 10.72 1.48
CA GLU A 216 -30.17 10.96 0.19
C GLU A 216 -29.58 12.14 -0.63
N ASN A 217 -28.92 13.08 0.05
CA ASN A 217 -28.22 14.22 -0.56
C ASN A 217 -26.85 13.86 -1.17
N TYR A 218 -26.43 12.60 -1.03
CA TYR A 218 -25.16 12.10 -1.55
C TYR A 218 -25.40 11.04 -2.62
N GLN A 219 -24.42 10.92 -3.51
CA GLN A 219 -24.24 9.75 -4.35
C GLN A 219 -23.07 8.92 -3.85
N PHE A 220 -23.10 7.62 -4.10
CA PHE A 220 -22.07 6.69 -3.68
C PHE A 220 -21.29 6.24 -4.91
N VAL A 221 -19.96 6.30 -4.85
CA VAL A 221 -19.14 5.91 -5.99
C VAL A 221 -18.14 4.85 -5.57
N ILE A 222 -18.21 3.70 -6.24
CA ILE A 222 -17.38 2.53 -5.95
C ILE A 222 -16.05 2.67 -6.67
N ALA A 223 -14.96 2.62 -5.91
CA ALA A 223 -13.61 2.49 -6.44
C ALA A 223 -13.37 1.03 -6.86
N GLY A 224 -13.28 0.79 -8.17
CA GLY A 224 -13.09 -0.52 -8.74
C GLY A 224 -11.69 -1.09 -8.57
N ALA A 225 -11.60 -2.26 -7.95
CA ALA A 225 -10.37 -3.04 -7.95
C ALA A 225 -10.04 -3.56 -9.38
N PRO A 226 -8.79 -3.47 -9.86
CA PRO A 226 -8.39 -3.95 -11.18
C PRO A 226 -8.62 -5.44 -11.43
N SER A 227 -8.73 -6.24 -10.35
CA SER A 227 -8.99 -7.68 -10.38
C SER A 227 -10.44 -8.03 -10.70
N LEU A 228 -11.38 -7.08 -10.62
CA LEU A 228 -12.82 -7.32 -10.76
C LEU A 228 -13.35 -6.60 -12.00
N THR A 229 -14.22 -7.27 -12.75
CA THR A 229 -14.72 -6.74 -14.02
C THR A 229 -15.86 -5.73 -13.80
N LYS A 230 -16.16 -4.93 -14.82
CA LYS A 230 -17.28 -3.98 -14.78
C LYS A 230 -18.62 -4.70 -14.52
N GLU A 231 -18.78 -5.90 -15.06
CA GLU A 231 -19.97 -6.74 -14.90
C GLU A 231 -20.16 -7.19 -13.45
N PHE A 232 -19.08 -7.33 -12.66
CA PHE A 232 -19.21 -7.62 -11.24
C PHE A 232 -19.88 -6.47 -10.48
N TYR A 233 -19.57 -5.22 -10.85
CA TYR A 233 -20.08 -4.03 -10.16
C TYR A 233 -21.46 -3.59 -10.65
N SER A 234 -21.87 -3.96 -11.87
CA SER A 234 -23.14 -3.52 -12.48
C SER A 234 -24.37 -3.86 -11.62
N LYS A 235 -24.32 -4.93 -10.82
CA LYS A 235 -25.39 -5.31 -9.89
C LYS A 235 -25.58 -4.37 -8.70
N PHE A 236 -24.63 -3.48 -8.43
CA PHE A 236 -24.70 -2.50 -7.35
C PHE A 236 -24.99 -1.08 -7.85
N VAL A 237 -24.90 -0.85 -9.16
CA VAL A 237 -24.98 0.48 -9.78
C VAL A 237 -26.43 0.82 -10.10
N ASP A 238 -26.82 2.06 -9.80
CA ASP A 238 -28.11 2.66 -10.11
C ASP A 238 -27.96 4.19 -10.23
N ASP A 239 -29.06 4.95 -10.13
CA ASP A 239 -29.07 6.41 -10.31
C ASP A 239 -28.23 7.17 -9.26
N ASP A 240 -28.02 6.59 -8.07
CA ASP A 240 -27.27 7.19 -6.96
C ASP A 240 -26.06 6.35 -6.52
N VAL A 241 -25.78 5.24 -7.22
CA VAL A 241 -24.59 4.42 -7.01
C VAL A 241 -23.87 4.22 -8.32
N HIS A 242 -22.66 4.76 -8.40
CA HIS A 242 -21.83 4.67 -9.58
C HIS A 242 -20.55 3.88 -9.33
N PHE A 243 -19.80 3.66 -10.39
CA PHE A 243 -18.55 2.91 -10.36
C PHE A 243 -17.52 3.57 -11.27
N VAL A 244 -16.28 3.67 -10.78
CA VAL A 244 -15.13 4.10 -11.57
C VAL A 244 -13.99 3.10 -11.40
N SER A 245 -13.26 2.82 -12.49
CA SER A 245 -12.12 1.89 -12.49
C SER A 245 -10.83 2.66 -12.72
N ASN A 246 -9.76 2.28 -12.02
CA ASN A 246 -8.42 2.89 -12.13
C ASN A 246 -8.38 4.41 -11.89
N LYS A 247 -9.31 4.93 -11.08
CA LYS A 247 -9.49 6.36 -10.78
C LYS A 247 -9.65 6.65 -9.29
N THR A 248 -9.09 5.79 -8.43
CA THR A 248 -9.29 5.87 -6.97
C THR A 248 -8.86 7.21 -6.37
N TYR A 249 -7.70 7.74 -6.74
CA TYR A 249 -7.23 9.03 -6.19
C TYR A 249 -8.08 10.20 -6.66
N ASP A 250 -8.46 10.20 -7.94
CA ASP A 250 -9.34 11.20 -8.52
C ASP A 250 -10.71 11.19 -7.82
N LEU A 251 -11.29 9.99 -7.65
CA LEU A 251 -12.52 9.79 -6.90
C LEU A 251 -12.41 10.32 -5.46
N LEU A 252 -11.38 9.90 -4.72
CA LEU A 252 -11.19 10.32 -3.34
C LEU A 252 -11.09 11.85 -3.24
N ARG A 253 -10.30 12.49 -4.11
CA ARG A 253 -10.16 13.97 -4.13
C ARG A 253 -11.43 14.72 -4.48
N CYS A 254 -12.39 14.05 -5.14
CA CYS A 254 -13.72 14.58 -5.43
C CYS A 254 -14.79 14.15 -4.40
N SER A 255 -14.40 13.46 -3.33
CA SER A 255 -15.31 12.91 -2.32
C SER A 255 -15.35 13.74 -1.04
N SER A 256 -16.52 13.81 -0.42
CA SER A 256 -16.72 14.44 0.88
C SER A 256 -16.21 13.58 2.05
N ALA A 257 -16.38 12.26 1.93
CA ALA A 257 -15.92 11.25 2.89
C ALA A 257 -15.79 9.87 2.20
N ALA A 258 -15.20 8.89 2.88
CA ALA A 258 -15.04 7.54 2.36
C ALA A 258 -15.38 6.44 3.39
N LEU A 259 -15.92 5.32 2.89
CA LEU A 259 -15.97 4.05 3.61
C LEU A 259 -14.88 3.14 3.03
N VAL A 260 -13.89 2.80 3.83
CA VAL A 260 -12.63 2.22 3.34
C VAL A 260 -12.34 0.90 4.02
N THR A 261 -12.07 -0.14 3.24
CA THR A 261 -11.60 -1.40 3.82
C THR A 261 -10.18 -1.27 4.37
N SER A 262 -9.91 -1.95 5.48
CA SER A 262 -8.59 -1.89 6.12
C SER A 262 -7.47 -2.31 5.16
N GLY A 263 -6.44 -1.47 5.03
CA GLY A 263 -5.30 -1.68 4.16
C GLY A 263 -4.54 -0.38 3.88
N THR A 264 -3.72 -0.37 2.83
CA THR A 264 -3.01 0.83 2.36
C THR A 264 -3.96 1.94 1.94
N ALA A 265 -5.15 1.59 1.46
CA ALA A 265 -6.22 2.51 1.09
C ALA A 265 -6.60 3.48 2.21
N THR A 266 -6.49 3.06 3.48
CA THR A 266 -6.76 3.96 4.63
C THR A 266 -5.76 5.12 4.67
N LEU A 267 -4.48 4.80 4.52
CA LEU A 267 -3.43 5.80 4.50
C LEU A 267 -3.53 6.71 3.26
N GLU A 268 -3.80 6.14 2.09
CA GLU A 268 -4.02 6.91 0.84
C GLU A 268 -5.17 7.91 0.99
N THR A 269 -6.28 7.46 1.57
CA THR A 269 -7.47 8.30 1.81
C THR A 269 -7.18 9.44 2.78
N ALA A 270 -6.53 9.14 3.90
CA ALA A 270 -6.12 10.16 4.88
C ALA A 270 -5.14 11.18 4.29
N LEU A 271 -4.17 10.73 3.49
CA LEU A 271 -3.18 11.62 2.87
C LEU A 271 -3.78 12.54 1.80
N LEU A 272 -4.88 12.14 1.18
CA LEU A 272 -5.69 12.96 0.27
C LEU A 272 -6.65 13.92 1.01
N ASN A 273 -6.57 14.01 2.35
CA ASN A 273 -7.44 14.83 3.20
C ASN A 273 -8.92 14.43 3.17
N ILE A 274 -9.22 13.16 2.97
CA ILE A 274 -10.60 12.67 2.92
C ILE A 274 -10.91 11.95 4.24
N PRO A 275 -11.84 12.47 5.07
CA PRO A 275 -12.26 11.76 6.27
C PRO A 275 -12.86 10.40 5.92
N GLU A 276 -12.54 9.39 6.73
CA GLU A 276 -12.92 8.01 6.45
C GLU A 276 -13.43 7.24 7.68
N VAL A 277 -14.25 6.22 7.42
CA VAL A 277 -14.56 5.15 8.38
C VAL A 277 -13.93 3.85 7.87
N VAL A 278 -13.14 3.21 8.73
CA VAL A 278 -12.44 1.98 8.38
C VAL A 278 -13.33 0.78 8.64
N CYS A 279 -13.61 0.02 7.58
CA CYS A 279 -14.48 -1.14 7.59
C CYS A 279 -13.64 -2.42 7.55
N TYR A 280 -13.79 -3.30 8.54
CA TYR A 280 -13.10 -4.59 8.53
C TYR A 280 -14.03 -5.75 8.83
N ARG A 281 -14.10 -6.70 7.89
CA ARG A 281 -14.83 -7.97 8.06
C ARG A 281 -14.02 -9.13 7.52
N SER A 282 -13.85 -10.17 8.34
CA SER A 282 -13.19 -11.42 7.93
C SER A 282 -13.97 -12.61 8.47
N SER A 283 -13.56 -13.84 8.14
CA SER A 283 -14.11 -15.00 8.86
C SER A 283 -13.79 -14.88 10.36
N ARG A 284 -14.76 -15.20 11.23
CA ARG A 284 -14.58 -15.12 12.70
C ARG A 284 -13.41 -15.96 13.18
N ILE A 285 -13.20 -17.13 12.56
CA ILE A 285 -12.07 -18.01 12.85
C ILE A 285 -10.75 -17.35 12.43
N SER A 286 -10.68 -16.79 11.22
CA SER A 286 -9.49 -16.07 10.73
C SER A 286 -9.16 -14.86 11.59
N TYR A 287 -10.17 -14.13 12.07
CA TYR A 287 -10.00 -12.98 12.95
C TYR A 287 -9.42 -13.38 14.30
N GLU A 288 -10.00 -14.38 14.95
CA GLU A 288 -9.53 -14.87 16.25
C GLU A 288 -8.12 -15.46 16.17
N ILE A 289 -7.79 -16.15 15.07
CA ILE A 289 -6.42 -16.63 14.80
C ILE A 289 -5.50 -15.43 14.59
N GLY A 290 -5.87 -14.49 13.72
CA GLY A 290 -5.09 -13.28 13.43
C GLY A 290 -4.77 -12.50 14.69
N LYS A 291 -5.77 -12.23 15.54
CA LYS A 291 -5.61 -11.52 16.82
C LYS A 291 -4.67 -12.24 17.80
N ARG A 292 -4.58 -13.57 17.74
CA ARG A 292 -3.69 -14.37 18.61
C ARG A 292 -2.26 -14.46 18.07
N VAL A 293 -2.09 -14.40 16.74
CA VAL A 293 -0.81 -14.42 16.05
C VAL A 293 -0.14 -13.05 16.07
N VAL A 294 -0.93 -12.01 15.84
CA VAL A 294 -0.55 -10.60 15.85
C VAL A 294 -0.59 -10.12 17.30
N LYS A 295 0.49 -10.37 18.04
CA LYS A 295 0.62 -9.90 19.41
C LYS A 295 0.92 -8.39 19.38
N ASN A 296 0.18 -7.60 20.15
CA ASN A 296 0.44 -6.18 20.45
C ASN A 296 0.03 -5.13 19.40
N ILE A 297 -0.81 -5.46 18.41
CA ILE A 297 -1.41 -4.44 17.53
C ILE A 297 -2.70 -3.90 18.15
N LYS A 298 -2.74 -2.59 18.45
CA LYS A 298 -3.93 -1.88 18.98
C LYS A 298 -4.95 -1.49 17.89
N PHE A 299 -4.46 -1.25 16.68
CA PHE A 299 -5.21 -0.66 15.56
C PHE A 299 -4.95 -1.42 14.27
N ILE A 300 -5.95 -1.56 13.39
CA ILE A 300 -5.77 -2.24 12.09
C ILE A 300 -5.45 -1.22 10.98
N SER A 301 -5.93 0.02 11.09
CA SER A 301 -5.63 1.07 10.12
C SER A 301 -4.19 1.57 10.27
N LEU A 302 -3.53 1.85 9.15
CA LEU A 302 -2.19 2.43 9.18
C LEU A 302 -2.20 3.83 9.80
N VAL A 303 -3.27 4.60 9.59
CA VAL A 303 -3.48 5.92 10.18
C VAL A 303 -3.37 5.86 11.70
N ASN A 304 -4.20 5.04 12.36
CA ASN A 304 -4.20 4.95 13.81
C ASN A 304 -2.90 4.32 14.35
N LEU A 305 -2.27 3.40 13.61
CA LEU A 305 -0.97 2.83 13.97
C LEU A 305 0.15 3.86 13.98
N ILE A 306 0.24 4.70 12.94
CA ILE A 306 1.24 5.78 12.85
C ILE A 306 1.01 6.84 13.94
N MET A 307 -0.25 7.09 14.26
CA MET A 307 -0.66 8.10 15.24
C MET A 307 -0.65 7.60 16.68
N ASP A 308 -0.56 6.27 16.90
CA ASP A 308 -0.71 5.56 18.19
C ASP A 308 -1.95 5.99 18.99
N ARG A 309 -3.03 6.34 18.29
CA ARG A 309 -4.35 6.65 18.85
C ARG A 309 -5.42 6.53 17.77
N GLU A 310 -6.68 6.48 18.18
CA GLU A 310 -7.81 6.52 17.24
C GLU A 310 -7.95 7.94 16.66
N VAL A 311 -7.63 8.07 15.37
CA VAL A 311 -7.89 9.24 14.52
C VAL A 311 -9.10 8.95 13.63
N VAL A 312 -9.08 7.80 12.95
CA VAL A 312 -10.20 7.31 12.14
C VAL A 312 -10.90 6.17 12.88
N THR A 313 -12.23 6.15 12.84
CA THR A 313 -13.00 5.12 13.53
C THR A 313 -12.87 3.78 12.81
N GLU A 314 -12.52 2.72 13.55
CA GLU A 314 -12.40 1.35 13.03
C GLU A 314 -13.63 0.51 13.42
N LEU A 315 -14.50 0.24 12.44
CA LEU A 315 -15.64 -0.66 12.62
C LEU A 315 -15.24 -2.08 12.25
N ILE A 316 -15.01 -2.89 13.29
CA ILE A 316 -14.43 -4.23 13.18
C ILE A 316 -15.48 -5.31 13.48
N GLN A 317 -15.63 -6.26 12.55
CA GLN A 317 -16.48 -7.46 12.69
C GLN A 317 -17.95 -7.16 13.03
N LYS A 318 -18.33 -7.17 14.32
CA LYS A 318 -19.70 -6.93 14.79
C LYS A 318 -20.03 -5.46 14.84
N ASP A 319 -19.01 -4.63 15.07
CA ASP A 319 -19.16 -3.17 15.11
C ASP A 319 -19.39 -2.61 13.70
N LEU A 320 -19.02 -3.37 12.65
CA LEU A 320 -19.39 -3.10 11.27
C LEU A 320 -20.84 -3.52 10.99
N ASN A 321 -21.76 -2.60 11.30
CA ASN A 321 -23.18 -2.69 11.02
C ASN A 321 -23.72 -1.33 10.56
N THR A 322 -24.93 -1.31 9.99
CA THR A 322 -25.54 -0.11 9.39
C THR A 322 -25.68 1.03 10.38
N GLU A 323 -26.11 0.75 11.62
CA GLU A 323 -26.31 1.77 12.66
C GLU A 323 -25.01 2.51 12.97
N ASN A 324 -23.94 1.77 13.24
CA ASN A 324 -22.63 2.34 13.49
C ASN A 324 -22.07 3.04 12.24
N LEU A 325 -22.25 2.48 11.05
CA LEU A 325 -21.80 3.13 9.81
C LEU A 325 -22.47 4.48 9.61
N VAL A 326 -23.80 4.56 9.79
CA VAL A 326 -24.55 5.82 9.66
C VAL A 326 -24.05 6.84 10.69
N LYS A 327 -23.95 6.44 11.95
CA LYS A 327 -23.50 7.31 13.03
C LYS A 327 -22.10 7.87 12.75
N GLU A 328 -21.14 7.00 12.42
CA GLU A 328 -19.75 7.41 12.25
C GLU A 328 -19.55 8.19 10.94
N LEU A 329 -20.25 7.83 9.86
CA LEU A 329 -20.21 8.56 8.58
C LEU A 329 -20.79 9.98 8.72
N GLN A 330 -21.90 10.12 9.44
CA GLN A 330 -22.50 11.44 9.69
C GLN A 330 -21.54 12.37 10.44
N GLN A 331 -20.81 11.86 11.43
CA GLN A 331 -19.87 12.66 12.21
C GLN A 331 -18.63 13.13 11.44
N ILE A 332 -18.26 12.45 10.34
CA ILE A 332 -17.08 12.82 9.54
C ILE A 332 -17.43 13.66 8.30
N LEU A 333 -18.71 13.75 7.94
CA LEU A 333 -19.18 14.59 6.85
C LEU A 333 -19.17 16.08 7.23
N GLU A 334 -19.48 16.41 8.48
CA GLU A 334 -19.50 17.78 9.00
C GLU A 334 -19.27 17.85 10.52
N GLY A 335 -18.93 19.04 11.02
CA GLY A 335 -18.80 19.32 12.46
C GLY A 335 -17.42 19.03 13.07
N GLU A 336 -17.36 19.06 14.40
CA GLU A 336 -16.11 19.05 15.19
C GLU A 336 -15.22 17.81 14.92
N LYS A 337 -15.83 16.62 14.77
CA LYS A 337 -15.06 15.40 14.52
C LYS A 337 -14.37 15.45 13.17
N ARG A 338 -15.02 15.98 12.13
CA ARG A 338 -14.40 16.20 10.81
C ARG A 338 -13.19 17.12 10.92
N GLU A 339 -13.35 18.28 11.55
CA GLU A 339 -12.28 19.26 11.70
C GLU A 339 -11.07 18.67 12.44
N LYS A 340 -11.32 17.91 13.50
CA LYS A 340 -10.28 17.20 14.24
C LYS A 340 -9.55 16.17 13.39
N ILE A 341 -10.26 15.38 12.58
CA ILE A 341 -9.65 14.41 11.67
C ILE A 341 -8.74 15.11 10.66
N LEU A 342 -9.17 16.24 10.10
CA LEU A 342 -8.38 17.00 9.14
C LEU A 342 -7.09 17.55 9.76
N GLN A 343 -7.16 18.07 10.99
CA GLN A 343 -5.98 18.48 11.76
C GLN A 343 -5.04 17.29 12.05
N ASP A 344 -5.61 16.15 12.39
CA ASP A 344 -4.84 14.93 12.63
C ASP A 344 -4.15 14.41 11.36
N PHE A 345 -4.74 14.63 10.18
CA PHE A 345 -4.12 14.31 8.90
C PHE A 345 -2.93 15.23 8.55
N GLU A 346 -2.93 16.48 9.03
CA GLU A 346 -1.76 17.35 8.94
C GLU A 346 -0.60 16.78 9.75
N LEU A 347 -0.85 16.41 11.02
CA LEU A 347 0.15 15.78 11.88
C LEU A 347 0.61 14.42 11.35
N LEU A 348 -0.29 13.64 10.72
CA LEU A 348 0.04 12.38 10.06
C LEU A 348 1.07 12.60 8.94
N ARG A 349 0.89 13.62 8.09
CA ARG A 349 1.84 13.97 7.03
C ARG A 349 3.22 14.33 7.57
N GLU A 350 3.26 15.10 8.66
CA GLU A 350 4.52 15.46 9.33
C GLU A 350 5.24 14.22 9.88
N LYS A 351 4.52 13.32 10.56
CA LYS A 351 5.07 12.05 11.07
C LYS A 351 5.61 11.15 9.97
N LEU A 352 5.07 11.24 8.77
CA LEU A 352 5.51 10.46 7.60
C LEU A 352 6.72 11.07 6.89
N GLY A 353 7.31 12.15 7.42
CA GLY A 353 8.58 12.69 6.96
C GLY A 353 8.48 13.71 5.82
N GLY A 354 7.27 14.10 5.42
CA GLY A 354 7.06 15.05 4.32
C GLY A 354 7.46 14.49 2.95
N LYS A 355 7.65 15.38 1.96
CA LYS A 355 8.09 15.01 0.61
C LYS A 355 9.60 14.70 0.59
N GLY A 356 10.02 13.87 -0.35
CA GLY A 356 11.42 13.54 -0.61
C GLY A 356 11.82 12.15 -0.12
N ALA A 357 10.87 11.26 0.18
CA ALA A 357 11.20 9.93 0.70
C ALA A 357 12.07 9.12 -0.26
N SER A 358 11.73 9.16 -1.55
CA SER A 358 12.50 8.50 -2.61
C SER A 358 13.89 9.13 -2.78
N ASP A 359 14.01 10.45 -2.59
CA ASP A 359 15.28 11.18 -2.70
C ASP A 359 16.21 10.89 -1.50
N HIS A 360 15.68 10.80 -0.27
CA HIS A 360 16.45 10.38 0.91
C HIS A 360 16.93 8.93 0.78
N ALA A 361 16.08 8.02 0.33
CA ALA A 361 16.45 6.63 0.09
C ALA A 361 17.57 6.53 -0.97
N ALA A 362 17.43 7.24 -2.09
CA ALA A 362 18.46 7.30 -3.13
C ALA A 362 19.79 7.89 -2.62
N GLU A 363 19.75 8.87 -1.71
CA GLU A 363 20.97 9.44 -1.14
C GLU A 363 21.75 8.41 -0.32
N ILE A 364 21.07 7.62 0.50
CA ILE A 364 21.70 6.54 1.27
C ILE A 364 22.26 5.48 0.32
N ILE A 365 21.47 5.06 -0.68
CA ILE A 365 21.84 4.00 -1.65
C ILE A 365 23.02 4.37 -2.55
N VAL A 366 23.15 5.64 -2.96
CA VAL A 366 24.23 6.05 -3.88
C VAL A 366 25.54 6.34 -3.13
N LYS A 367 25.47 6.72 -1.84
CA LYS A 367 26.66 6.92 -0.98
C LYS A 367 27.20 5.62 -0.37
N SER A 368 26.42 4.56 -0.49
CA SER A 368 26.56 3.27 0.17
C SER A 368 27.71 2.41 -0.34
#